data_AF-A0A1C6BWV6-F1
#
_entry.id   AF-A0A1C6BWV6-F1
#
_cell.length_a   1.000
_cell.length_b   1.000
_cell.length_c   1.000
_cell.angle_alpha   90.00
_cell.angle_beta   90.00
_cell.angle_gamma   90.00
#
_symmetry.space_group_name_H-M   'P 1'
#
loop_
_entity.id
_entity.type
_entity.pdbx_description
1 polymer ?
#
loop_
_entity_poly.entity_id
_entity_poly.type
_entity_poly.pdbx_seq_one_letter_code
_entity_poly.pdbx_strand_id
1 'polypeptide(L)'
;MVKKTEIVMDEYIDVLEKIKKRIKQAQYQVMTNANVERNILFWNIGNVILQYSQWGNKFVETLSKDLRMTYPSREGYSVRNLNYMKQFARRIPSEEILHQGGAKLMELIFCGKRVARAVLVLYKYCSYFRDFVGICFDLVLMWRVSCFCPTNHQIVSST
;
A
#
# COMPACT_ATOMS: atom_id res chain seq x y z
N MET A 1 -55.77 1.75 11.01
CA MET A 1 -54.92 1.63 12.21
C MET A 1 -53.48 1.56 11.75
N VAL A 2 -52.67 2.60 11.98
CA VAL A 2 -51.24 2.56 11.67
C VAL A 2 -50.59 1.66 12.72
N LYS A 3 -50.08 0.49 12.33
CA LYS A 3 -49.28 -0.36 13.22
C LYS A 3 -48.03 0.43 13.59
N LYS A 4 -47.89 0.78 14.87
CA LYS A 4 -46.64 1.31 15.42
C LYS A 4 -45.68 0.12 15.52
N THR A 5 -44.70 0.08 14.63
CA THR A 5 -43.65 -0.94 14.67
C THR A 5 -42.69 -0.57 15.79
N GLU A 6 -42.73 -1.31 16.90
CA GLU A 6 -41.74 -1.18 17.97
C GLU A 6 -40.43 -1.85 17.54
N ILE A 7 -39.32 -1.15 17.81
CA ILE A 7 -37.99 -1.68 17.56
C ILE A 7 -37.68 -2.68 18.67
N VAL A 8 -37.56 -3.95 18.31
CA VAL A 8 -37.04 -4.98 19.21
C VAL A 8 -35.55 -4.76 19.36
N MET A 9 -35.09 -4.43 20.56
CA MET A 9 -33.72 -3.96 20.80
C MET A 9 -32.66 -5.00 20.39
N ASP A 10 -32.90 -6.28 20.67
CA ASP A 10 -31.97 -7.37 20.32
C ASP A 10 -31.88 -7.57 18.81
N GLU A 11 -33.03 -7.57 18.10
CA GLU A 11 -33.05 -7.65 16.63
C GLU A 11 -32.36 -6.45 15.99
N TYR A 12 -32.52 -5.25 16.57
CA TYR A 12 -31.84 -4.05 16.11
C TYR A 12 -30.32 -4.14 16.29
N ILE A 13 -29.85 -4.63 17.45
CA ILE A 13 -28.42 -4.82 17.71
C ILE A 13 -27.82 -5.82 16.69
N ASP A 14 -28.53 -6.91 16.39
CA ASP A 14 -28.10 -7.89 15.39
C ASP A 14 -28.00 -7.30 13.99
N VAL A 15 -29.00 -6.50 13.58
CA VAL A 15 -28.99 -5.80 12.29
C VAL A 15 -27.84 -4.78 12.24
N LEU A 16 -27.63 -4.03 13.32
CA LEU A 16 -26.56 -3.04 13.43
C LEU A 16 -25.17 -3.70 13.30
N GLU A 17 -24.93 -4.82 13.99
CA GLU A 17 -23.65 -5.53 13.91
C GLU A 17 -23.42 -6.15 12.53
N LYS A 18 -24.47 -6.69 11.88
CA LYS A 18 -24.39 -7.15 10.49
C LYS A 18 -23.98 -6.02 9.55
N ILE A 19 -24.59 -4.84 9.68
CA ILE A 19 -24.27 -3.65 8.85
C ILE A 19 -22.82 -3.21 9.10
N LYS A 20 -22.42 -3.04 10.37
CA LYS A 20 -21.04 -2.67 10.72
C LYS A 20 -20.01 -3.64 10.14
N LYS A 21 -20.28 -4.95 10.23
CA LYS A 21 -19.42 -5.99 9.66
C LYS A 21 -19.30 -5.84 8.14
N ARG A 22 -20.42 -5.59 7.45
CA ARG A 22 -20.42 -5.39 5.99
C ARG A 22 -19.65 -4.14 5.57
N ILE A 23 -19.81 -3.03 6.31
CA ILE A 23 -19.06 -1.79 6.07
C ILE A 23 -17.56 -2.04 6.20
N LYS A 24 -17.12 -2.67 7.30
CA LYS A 24 -15.71 -2.99 7.53
C LYS A 24 -15.13 -3.90 6.44
N GLN A 25 -15.89 -4.92 6.02
CA GLN A 25 -15.46 -5.80 4.93
C GLN A 25 -15.30 -5.06 3.61
N ALA A 26 -16.25 -4.18 3.27
CA ALA A 26 -16.19 -3.38 2.04
C ALA A 26 -14.97 -2.43 2.06
N GLN A 27 -14.75 -1.73 3.17
CA GLN A 27 -13.59 -0.85 3.33
C GLN A 27 -12.28 -1.63 3.24
N TYR A 28 -12.17 -2.78 3.90
CA TYR A 28 -11.00 -3.64 3.82
C TYR A 28 -10.70 -4.03 2.37
N GLN A 29 -11.70 -4.48 1.61
CA GLN A 29 -11.52 -4.86 0.21
C GLN A 29 -11.06 -3.69 -0.68
N VAL A 30 -11.67 -2.51 -0.50
CA VAL A 30 -11.25 -1.29 -1.22
C VAL A 30 -9.81 -0.96 -0.89
N MET A 31 -9.42 -1.08 0.39
CA MET A 31 -8.08 -0.81 0.87
C MET A 31 -7.04 -1.73 0.25
N THR A 32 -7.31 -3.03 0.28
CA THR A 32 -6.41 -4.04 -0.29
C THR A 32 -6.22 -3.77 -1.78
N ASN A 33 -7.30 -3.51 -2.52
CA ASN A 33 -7.23 -3.23 -3.95
C ASN A 33 -6.47 -1.94 -4.25
N ALA A 34 -6.73 -0.84 -3.51
CA ALA A 34 -5.99 0.41 -3.67
C ALA A 34 -4.48 0.23 -3.41
N ASN A 35 -4.12 -0.61 -2.44
CA ASN A 35 -2.73 -0.93 -2.16
C ASN A 35 -2.08 -1.79 -3.27
N VAL A 36 -2.79 -2.73 -3.88
CA VAL A 36 -2.32 -3.47 -5.07
C VAL A 36 -1.97 -2.49 -6.18
N GLU A 37 -2.94 -1.67 -6.59
CA GLU A 37 -2.79 -0.70 -7.69
C GLU A 37 -1.65 0.29 -7.45
N ARG A 38 -1.52 0.77 -6.21
CA ARG A 38 -0.42 1.66 -5.85
C ARG A 38 0.95 0.99 -6.00
N ASN A 39 1.08 -0.27 -5.62
CA ASN A 39 2.34 -1.00 -5.78
C ASN A 39 2.67 -1.21 -7.25
N ILE A 40 1.69 -1.56 -8.08
CA ILE A 40 1.85 -1.70 -9.54
C ILE A 40 2.31 -0.37 -10.15
N LEU A 41 1.65 0.74 -9.80
CA LEU A 41 2.04 2.06 -10.27
C LEU A 41 3.50 2.39 -9.93
N PHE A 42 3.92 2.14 -8.69
CA PHE A 42 5.29 2.40 -8.25
C PHE A 42 6.32 1.49 -8.93
N TRP A 43 5.97 0.23 -9.18
CA TRP A 43 6.79 -0.67 -9.97
C TRP A 43 6.95 -0.17 -11.41
N ASN A 44 5.85 0.25 -12.05
CA ASN A 44 5.85 0.80 -13.40
C ASN A 44 6.69 2.07 -13.52
N ILE A 45 6.55 3.02 -12.58
CA ILE A 45 7.39 4.22 -12.54
C ILE A 45 8.86 3.84 -12.40
N GLY A 46 9.17 2.87 -11.54
CA GLY A 46 10.53 2.37 -11.37
C GLY A 46 11.12 1.78 -12.65
N ASN A 47 10.34 1.02 -13.41
CA ASN A 47 10.75 0.47 -14.71
C ASN A 47 11.04 1.56 -15.73
N VAL A 48 10.19 2.58 -15.82
CA VAL A 48 10.44 3.75 -16.68
C VAL A 48 11.75 4.42 -16.27
N ILE A 49 12.00 4.60 -14.97
CA ILE A 49 13.26 5.20 -14.51
C ILE A 49 14.48 4.34 -14.89
N LEU A 50 14.36 3.00 -14.84
CA LEU A 50 15.43 2.09 -15.26
C LEU A 50 15.72 2.20 -16.76
N GLN A 51 14.69 2.31 -17.61
CA GLN A 51 14.83 2.48 -19.06
C GLN A 51 15.64 3.72 -19.42
N TYR A 52 15.50 4.81 -18.65
CA TYR A 52 16.23 6.06 -18.87
C TYR A 52 17.42 6.25 -17.92
N SER A 53 17.95 5.16 -17.35
CA SER A 53 19.06 5.22 -16.39
C SER A 53 20.33 5.88 -16.93
N GLN A 54 20.54 5.82 -18.25
CA GLN A 54 21.64 6.50 -18.96
C GLN A 54 21.61 8.04 -18.82
N TRP A 55 20.48 8.65 -18.47
CA TRP A 55 20.38 10.10 -18.26
C TRP A 55 20.84 10.54 -16.86
N GLY A 56 21.19 9.60 -16.00
CA GLY A 56 21.81 9.86 -14.69
C GLY A 56 20.88 10.54 -13.68
N ASN A 57 21.48 11.12 -12.63
CA ASN A 57 20.73 11.65 -11.48
C ASN A 57 19.88 12.88 -11.83
N LYS A 58 20.32 13.70 -12.79
CA LYS A 58 19.60 14.91 -13.20
C LYS A 58 18.20 14.59 -13.72
N PHE A 59 18.03 13.45 -14.40
CA PHE A 59 16.71 12.99 -14.84
C PHE A 59 15.75 12.75 -13.66
N VAL A 60 16.19 12.06 -12.61
CA VAL A 60 15.36 11.76 -11.44
C VAL A 60 15.02 13.04 -10.66
N GLU A 61 15.94 14.00 -10.59
CA GLU A 61 15.70 15.31 -9.97
C GLU A 61 14.66 16.14 -10.74
N THR A 62 14.79 16.23 -12.07
CA THR A 62 13.82 16.92 -12.92
C THR A 62 12.46 16.25 -12.85
N LEU A 63 12.40 14.92 -12.99
CA LEU A 63 11.16 14.15 -12.90
C LEU A 63 10.46 14.36 -11.55
N SER A 64 11.22 14.41 -10.45
CA SER A 64 10.66 14.69 -9.12
C SER A 64 10.04 16.07 -9.05
N LYS A 65 10.69 17.10 -9.62
CA LYS A 65 10.15 18.46 -9.64
C LYS A 65 8.86 18.54 -10.46
N ASP A 66 8.88 17.99 -11.67
CA ASP A 66 7.73 18.01 -12.58
C ASP A 66 6.53 17.28 -11.96
N LEU A 67 6.74 16.06 -11.44
CA LEU A 67 5.67 15.29 -10.80
C LEU A 67 5.08 16.00 -9.57
N ARG A 68 5.90 16.68 -8.77
CA ARG A 68 5.42 17.44 -7.61
C ARG A 68 4.68 18.71 -8.01
N MET A 69 5.06 19.33 -9.13
CA MET A 69 4.33 20.48 -9.68
C MET A 69 2.98 20.06 -10.26
N THR A 70 2.93 18.93 -10.98
CA THR A 70 1.69 18.39 -11.56
C THR A 70 0.76 17.84 -10.48
N TYR A 71 1.31 17.24 -9.42
CA TYR A 71 0.55 16.59 -8.35
C TYR A 71 0.92 17.13 -6.95
N PRO A 72 0.65 18.41 -6.66
CA PRO A 72 1.13 19.08 -5.44
C PRO A 72 0.56 18.49 -4.15
N SER A 73 -0.69 17.99 -4.18
CA SER A 73 -1.35 17.33 -3.04
C SER A 73 -0.99 15.85 -2.88
N ARG A 74 -0.15 15.30 -3.75
CA ARG A 74 0.26 13.88 -3.70
C ARG A 74 1.67 13.76 -3.15
N GLU A 75 1.78 13.16 -1.99
CA GLU A 75 3.05 12.70 -1.46
C GLU A 75 3.53 11.47 -2.25
N GLY A 76 4.84 11.20 -2.21
CA GLY A 76 5.41 10.01 -2.86
C GLY A 76 6.38 10.28 -4.01
N TYR A 77 6.45 11.50 -4.55
CA TYR A 77 7.27 11.84 -5.72
C TYR A 77 8.56 12.62 -5.41
N SER A 78 9.11 12.46 -4.21
CA SER A 78 10.45 12.99 -3.91
C SER A 78 11.53 12.21 -4.67
N VAL A 79 12.69 12.84 -4.92
CA VAL A 79 13.86 12.17 -5.53
C VAL A 79 14.21 10.86 -4.81
N ARG A 80 14.14 10.86 -3.48
CA ARG A 80 14.37 9.67 -2.65
C ARG A 80 13.37 8.57 -3.00
N ASN A 81 12.08 8.89 -3.06
CA ASN A 81 11.04 7.90 -3.34
C ASN A 81 11.11 7.39 -4.78
N LEU A 82 11.42 8.23 -5.76
CA LEU A 82 11.65 7.78 -7.14
C LEU A 82 12.83 6.80 -7.22
N ASN A 83 13.90 7.03 -6.44
CA ASN A 83 14.99 6.06 -6.33
C ASN A 83 14.55 4.75 -5.66
N TYR A 84 13.66 4.81 -4.66
CA TYR A 84 13.05 3.60 -4.10
C TYR A 84 12.19 2.86 -5.12
N MET A 85 11.39 3.57 -5.93
CA MET A 85 10.62 2.96 -7.02
C MET A 85 11.55 2.28 -8.05
N LYS A 86 12.63 2.95 -8.47
CA LYS A 86 13.67 2.35 -9.34
C LYS A 86 14.26 1.08 -8.73
N GLN A 87 14.59 1.13 -7.45
CA GLN A 87 15.13 0.00 -6.69
C GLN A 87 14.13 -1.15 -6.54
N PHE A 88 12.84 -0.82 -6.39
CA PHE A 88 11.74 -1.76 -6.29
C PHE A 88 11.53 -2.49 -7.61
N ALA A 89 11.43 -1.76 -8.72
CA ALA A 89 11.32 -2.33 -10.06
C ALA A 89 12.50 -3.25 -10.41
N ARG A 90 13.73 -2.87 -10.02
CA ARG A 90 14.91 -3.71 -10.28
C ARG A 90 14.87 -5.06 -9.58
N ARG A 91 14.17 -5.17 -8.45
CA ARG A 91 14.14 -6.37 -7.61
C ARG A 91 12.91 -7.25 -7.84
N ILE A 92 11.83 -6.70 -8.40
CA ILE A 92 10.62 -7.44 -8.72
C ILE A 92 10.56 -7.71 -10.22
N PRO A 93 10.71 -8.97 -10.66
CA PRO A 93 10.88 -9.30 -12.07
C PRO A 93 9.59 -9.21 -12.91
N SER A 94 8.42 -9.29 -12.30
CA SER A 94 7.13 -9.20 -13.02
C SER A 94 6.01 -8.62 -12.17
N GLU A 95 5.03 -8.01 -12.85
CA GLU A 95 3.82 -7.45 -12.26
C GLU A 95 2.92 -8.54 -11.61
N GLU A 96 2.90 -9.75 -12.16
CA GLU A 96 2.09 -10.88 -11.66
C GLU A 96 2.33 -11.19 -10.18
N ILE A 97 3.57 -11.01 -9.71
CA ILE A 97 3.96 -11.19 -8.31
C ILE A 97 3.22 -10.18 -7.40
N LEU A 98 3.02 -8.96 -7.88
CA LEU A 98 2.30 -7.92 -7.14
C LEU A 98 0.81 -8.26 -7.03
N HIS A 99 0.23 -8.90 -8.05
CA HIS A 99 -1.17 -9.34 -8.07
C HIS A 99 -1.41 -10.57 -7.17
N GLN A 100 -0.51 -11.56 -7.21
CA GLN A 100 -0.73 -12.87 -6.57
C GLN A 100 -0.39 -12.89 -5.06
N GLY A 101 0.50 -12.03 -4.58
CA GLY A 101 0.94 -12.07 -3.18
C GLY A 101 1.42 -10.76 -2.57
N GLY A 102 1.71 -9.75 -3.39
CA GLY A 102 2.24 -8.46 -2.96
C GLY A 102 1.35 -7.77 -1.94
N ALA A 103 0.07 -7.54 -2.24
CA ALA A 103 -0.77 -6.73 -1.36
C ALA A 103 -1.11 -7.38 -0.02
N LYS A 104 -1.29 -8.71 0.05
CA LYS A 104 -1.62 -9.39 1.31
C LYS A 104 -0.40 -9.51 2.23
N LEU A 105 0.79 -9.68 1.65
CA LEU A 105 2.06 -9.71 2.37
C LEU A 105 2.50 -8.30 2.80
N MET A 106 2.33 -7.29 1.94
CA MET A 106 2.51 -5.87 2.29
C MET A 106 1.50 -5.43 3.35
N GLU A 107 0.24 -5.88 3.29
CA GLU A 107 -0.74 -5.57 4.34
C GLU A 107 -0.31 -6.12 5.71
N LEU A 108 0.19 -7.36 5.75
CA LEU A 108 0.67 -7.97 6.99
C LEU A 108 1.88 -7.23 7.57
N ILE A 109 2.87 -6.87 6.73
CA ILE A 109 4.10 -6.18 7.15
C ILE A 109 3.83 -4.74 7.60
N PHE A 110 2.89 -4.02 6.96
CA PHE A 110 2.73 -2.58 7.14
C PHE A 110 1.56 -2.20 8.07
N CYS A 111 0.62 -3.11 8.38
CA CYS A 111 -0.51 -2.87 9.29
C CYS A 111 -0.17 -3.15 10.78
N GLY A 112 1.10 -3.19 11.17
CA GLY A 112 1.53 -3.13 12.58
C GLY A 112 1.33 -4.39 13.43
N LYS A 113 0.90 -5.52 12.85
CA LYS A 113 0.84 -6.80 13.60
C LYS A 113 2.23 -7.43 13.70
N ARG A 114 3.08 -6.96 14.62
CA ARG A 114 4.35 -7.61 15.08
C ARG A 114 4.89 -8.72 14.15
N VAL A 115 5.27 -8.40 12.92
CA VAL A 115 5.74 -9.42 11.95
C VAL A 115 7.23 -9.73 12.14
N ALA A 116 7.88 -9.22 13.19
CA ALA A 116 9.30 -9.45 13.44
C ALA A 116 9.66 -10.95 13.46
N ARG A 117 8.76 -11.80 14.00
CA ARG A 117 9.01 -13.24 14.11
C ARG A 117 8.76 -14.02 12.81
N ALA A 118 7.76 -13.63 12.00
CA ALA A 118 7.49 -14.28 10.71
C ALA A 118 8.46 -13.82 9.62
N VAL A 119 8.90 -12.56 9.67
CA VAL A 119 9.94 -12.00 8.78
C VAL A 119 11.28 -12.73 8.99
N LEU A 120 11.66 -13.01 10.25
CA LEU A 120 12.91 -13.73 10.58
C LEU A 120 12.92 -15.19 10.09
N VAL A 121 11.78 -15.88 10.12
CA VAL A 121 11.67 -17.28 9.67
C VAL A 121 11.79 -17.36 8.14
N LEU A 122 11.15 -16.45 7.42
CA LEU A 122 11.20 -16.42 5.95
C LEU A 122 12.56 -15.89 5.42
N TYR A 123 13.28 -15.07 6.19
CA TYR A 123 14.66 -14.61 5.92
C TYR A 123 15.68 -15.75 5.71
N LYS A 124 15.39 -16.93 6.29
CA LYS A 124 16.32 -18.07 6.34
C LYS A 124 16.15 -19.05 5.18
N TYR A 125 14.98 -19.07 4.52
CA TYR A 125 14.61 -20.13 3.59
C TYR A 125 14.44 -19.68 2.13
N CYS A 126 14.44 -18.38 1.83
CA CYS A 126 14.24 -17.90 0.46
C CYS A 126 15.06 -16.65 0.17
N SER A 127 15.97 -16.70 -0.82
CA SER A 127 16.74 -15.54 -1.30
C SER A 127 15.81 -14.40 -1.76
N TYR A 128 14.71 -14.79 -2.41
CA TYR A 128 13.62 -13.89 -2.80
C TYR A 128 13.05 -13.09 -1.60
N PHE A 129 12.97 -13.69 -0.42
CA PHE A 129 12.42 -13.04 0.77
C PHE A 129 13.40 -12.05 1.43
N ARG A 130 14.71 -12.26 1.28
CA ARG A 130 15.73 -11.32 1.76
C ARG A 130 15.68 -10.02 0.96
N ASP A 131 15.58 -10.14 -0.36
CA ASP A 131 15.37 -9.00 -1.25
C ASP A 131 14.00 -8.36 -0.98
N PHE A 132 12.96 -9.17 -0.76
CA PHE A 132 11.62 -8.70 -0.41
C PHE A 132 11.57 -7.90 0.91
N VAL A 133 12.33 -8.26 1.95
CA VAL A 133 12.33 -7.49 3.21
C VAL A 133 13.21 -6.24 3.12
N GLY A 134 14.31 -6.28 2.36
CA GLY A 134 15.06 -5.08 1.99
C GLY A 134 14.18 -4.08 1.23
N ILE A 135 13.40 -4.59 0.27
CA ILE A 135 12.33 -3.86 -0.43
C ILE A 135 11.30 -3.34 0.57
N CYS A 136 10.81 -4.16 1.51
CA CYS A 136 9.84 -3.70 2.50
C CYS A 136 10.41 -2.60 3.40
N PHE A 137 11.69 -2.59 3.74
CA PHE A 137 12.31 -1.52 4.53
C PHE A 137 12.40 -0.21 3.74
N ASP A 138 12.83 -0.29 2.47
CA ASP A 138 12.86 0.85 1.54
C ASP A 138 11.43 1.39 1.26
N LEU A 139 10.45 0.48 1.15
CA LEU A 139 9.04 0.81 0.98
C LEU A 139 8.41 1.33 2.28
N VAL A 140 8.77 0.85 3.47
CA VAL A 140 8.32 1.42 4.77
C VAL A 140 8.73 2.89 4.86
N LEU A 141 9.93 3.24 4.37
CA LEU A 141 10.39 4.63 4.27
C LEU A 141 9.61 5.43 3.21
N MET A 142 9.14 4.80 2.14
CA MET A 142 8.30 5.42 1.11
C MET A 142 6.81 5.56 1.53
N TRP A 143 6.30 4.65 2.36
CA TRP A 143 4.86 4.48 2.64
C TRP A 143 4.38 5.11 3.95
N ARG A 144 5.28 5.74 4.72
CA ARG A 144 4.95 6.41 6.00
C ARG A 144 3.94 7.56 5.90
N VAL A 145 3.50 7.91 4.69
CA VAL A 145 2.68 9.10 4.43
C VAL A 145 1.34 8.80 3.73
N SER A 146 1.09 7.57 3.25
CA SER A 146 -0.20 7.29 2.56
C SER A 146 -0.66 5.83 2.63
N CYS A 147 -0.33 5.12 3.71
CA CYS A 147 -0.95 3.82 3.97
C CYS A 147 -2.45 4.01 4.17
N PHE A 148 -3.20 3.49 3.22
CA PHE A 148 -4.61 3.21 3.35
C PHE A 148 -4.71 2.04 4.35
N CYS A 149 -4.82 2.38 5.64
CA CYS A 149 -4.76 1.44 6.75
C CYS A 149 -6.18 0.97 7.12
N PRO A 150 -6.50 -0.35 7.06
CA PRO A 150 -7.84 -0.83 7.34
C PRO A 150 -8.32 -0.60 8.78
N THR A 151 -7.39 -0.44 9.72
CA THR A 151 -7.69 -0.33 11.17
C THR A 151 -7.97 1.09 11.65
N ASN A 152 -7.58 2.11 10.89
CA ASN A 152 -7.97 3.51 11.12
C ASN A 152 -8.80 3.95 9.93
N HIS A 153 -10.13 4.07 10.10
CA HIS A 153 -11.07 4.62 9.09
C HIS A 153 -10.82 6.11 8.76
N GLN A 154 -9.60 6.61 8.94
CA GLN A 154 -9.21 7.93 8.51
C GLN A 154 -8.32 7.79 7.29
N ILE A 155 -8.84 8.27 6.17
CA ILE A 155 -8.00 8.78 5.09
C ILE A 155 -7.10 9.80 5.76
N VAL A 156 -5.81 9.49 5.93
CA VAL A 156 -4.86 10.48 6.40
C VAL A 156 -4.65 11.43 5.22
N SER A 157 -5.51 12.44 5.11
CA SER A 157 -5.17 13.66 4.38
C SER A 157 -4.35 14.50 5.36
N SER A 158 -3.04 14.36 5.31
CA SER A 158 -2.12 15.33 5.92
C SER A 158 -2.27 16.66 5.17
N THR A 159 -2.88 17.65 5.83
CA THR A 159 -2.48 19.06 5.66
C THR A 159 -1.05 19.26 6.10
#